data_AF-F8SYE5-F1
#
_entry.id   AF-F8SYE5-F1
#
_cell.length_a   1.000
_cell.length_b   1.000
_cell.length_c   1.000
_cell.angle_alpha   90.00
_cell.angle_beta   90.00
_cell.angle_gamma   90.00
#
_symmetry.space_group_name_H-M   'P 1'
#
loop_
_entity.id
_entity.type
_entity.pdbx_description
1 polymer ?
#
loop_
_entity_poly.entity_id
_entity_poly.type
_entity_poly.pdbx_seq_one_letter_code
_entity_poly.pdbx_strand_id
1 'polypeptide(L)'
;MINDTISDMLTRVRNASIVRKKTVVIPYTRMNLKITEILEKEGYIQSFEIRNKLNIKKTKKVEVDVTNSLSNFEQNSSYLSDTLLKKSESTNAIKELKIYLKYYKKYKTNFYKLTGLKNKKALSDFKNLIKLLKGKQGSKKTPCITNLKRISKPGLRIYVNQKELPRVLAGAGIYILSTSKGILTDREARFRGVGGEVLCTVW
;
A
#
# COMPACT_ATOMS: atom_id res chain seq x y z
N MET A 1 -16.50 -14.69 -9.45
CA MET A 1 -15.15 -15.04 -8.97
C MET A 1 -14.25 -13.80 -9.05
N ILE A 2 -13.42 -13.53 -8.06
CA ILE A 2 -12.38 -12.48 -8.16
C ILE A 2 -11.23 -13.12 -8.95
N ASN A 3 -11.09 -12.76 -10.23
CA ASN A 3 -10.13 -13.43 -11.12
C ASN A 3 -8.69 -12.93 -10.93
N ASP A 4 -8.48 -11.72 -10.40
CA ASP A 4 -7.15 -11.17 -10.08
C ASP A 4 -7.22 -10.31 -8.81
N THR A 5 -6.71 -10.84 -7.69
CA THR A 5 -6.70 -10.18 -6.37
C THR A 5 -5.74 -8.99 -6.30
N ILE A 6 -4.67 -8.99 -7.11
CA ILE A 6 -3.73 -7.86 -7.20
C ILE A 6 -4.42 -6.73 -7.94
N SER A 7 -5.04 -7.02 -9.09
CA SER A 7 -5.75 -6.00 -9.88
C SER A 7 -6.87 -5.33 -9.07
N ASP A 8 -7.62 -6.11 -8.28
CA ASP A 8 -8.62 -5.58 -7.34
C ASP A 8 -7.98 -4.64 -6.29
N MET A 9 -6.92 -5.08 -5.62
CA MET A 9 -6.17 -4.25 -4.67
C MET A 9 -5.72 -2.92 -5.29
N LEU A 10 -5.02 -2.97 -6.44
CA LEU A 10 -4.49 -1.79 -7.11
C LEU A 10 -5.61 -0.82 -7.51
N THR A 11 -6.73 -1.36 -7.96
CA THR A 11 -7.90 -0.56 -8.35
C THR A 11 -8.55 0.11 -7.15
N ARG A 12 -8.69 -0.59 -6.02
CA ARG A 12 -9.21 0.00 -4.77
C ARG A 12 -8.33 1.16 -4.29
N VAL A 13 -7.00 0.96 -4.28
CA VAL A 13 -6.03 2.00 -3.87
C VAL A 13 -6.10 3.21 -4.81
N ARG A 14 -6.14 2.97 -6.13
CA ARG A 14 -6.26 4.04 -7.14
C ARG A 14 -7.54 4.85 -6.94
N ASN A 15 -8.69 4.18 -6.85
CA ASN A 15 -9.98 4.83 -6.68
C ASN A 15 -10.05 5.63 -5.37
N ALA A 16 -9.57 5.06 -4.27
CA ALA A 16 -9.49 5.74 -2.98
C ALA A 16 -8.60 6.99 -3.02
N SER A 17 -7.48 6.94 -3.75
CA SER A 17 -6.56 8.06 -3.93
C SER A 17 -7.18 9.20 -4.74
N ILE A 18 -7.93 8.87 -5.80
CA ILE A 18 -8.65 9.84 -6.64
C ILE A 18 -9.66 10.63 -5.81
N VAL A 19 -10.47 9.93 -4.99
CA VAL A 19 -11.45 10.56 -4.10
C VAL A 19 -10.86 11.10 -2.79
N ARG A 20 -9.53 11.03 -2.62
CA ARG A 20 -8.78 11.58 -1.48
C ARG A 20 -9.16 10.98 -0.12
N LYS A 21 -9.51 9.70 -0.09
CA LYS A 21 -9.77 8.99 1.17
C LYS A 21 -8.49 8.87 1.99
N LYS A 22 -8.59 8.99 3.32
CA LYS A 22 -7.43 8.79 4.20
C LYS A 22 -6.97 7.33 4.21
N THR A 23 -7.91 6.40 4.09
CA THR A 23 -7.66 4.97 4.22
C THR A 23 -8.42 4.15 3.20
N VAL A 24 -7.91 2.97 2.87
CA VAL A 24 -8.57 1.98 2.01
C VAL A 24 -8.39 0.57 2.59
N VAL A 25 -9.42 -0.26 2.47
CA VAL A 25 -9.39 -1.65 2.93
C VAL A 25 -9.36 -2.59 1.73
N ILE A 26 -8.41 -3.52 1.73
CA ILE A 26 -8.20 -4.51 0.67
C ILE A 26 -8.17 -5.92 1.27
N PRO A 27 -8.46 -6.96 0.49
CA PRO A 27 -8.33 -8.34 0.96
C PRO A 27 -6.88 -8.68 1.29
N TYR A 28 -6.68 -9.38 2.42
CA TYR A 28 -5.37 -9.92 2.77
C TYR A 28 -5.01 -11.08 1.84
N THR A 29 -3.85 -11.00 1.20
CA THR A 29 -3.15 -12.13 0.60
C THR A 29 -1.66 -11.94 0.88
N ARG A 30 -0.88 -13.04 0.86
CA ARG A 30 0.60 -12.93 1.01
C ARG A 30 1.20 -11.98 -0.03
N MET A 31 0.67 -12.02 -1.26
CA MET A 31 1.14 -11.18 -2.35
C MET A 31 0.76 -9.71 -2.15
N ASN A 32 -0.49 -9.41 -1.76
CA ASN A 32 -0.93 -8.04 -1.47
C ASN A 32 -0.16 -7.45 -0.29
N LEU A 33 0.13 -8.26 0.73
CA LEU A 33 0.97 -7.85 1.86
C LEU A 33 2.36 -7.43 1.38
N LYS A 34 3.06 -8.27 0.60
CA LYS A 34 4.40 -7.95 0.08
C LYS A 34 4.43 -6.73 -0.83
N ILE A 35 3.43 -6.57 -1.69
CA ILE A 35 3.31 -5.36 -2.51
C ILE A 35 3.13 -4.14 -1.61
N THR A 36 2.27 -4.23 -0.59
CA THR A 36 2.00 -3.12 0.33
C THR A 36 3.24 -2.73 1.16
N GLU A 37 4.02 -3.72 1.63
CA GLU A 37 5.32 -3.49 2.29
C GLU A 37 6.28 -2.68 1.39
N ILE A 38 6.37 -3.01 0.10
CA ILE A 38 7.20 -2.26 -0.86
C ILE A 38 6.66 -0.84 -1.08
N LEU A 39 5.34 -0.68 -1.18
CA LEU A 39 4.73 0.65 -1.33
C LEU A 39 5.02 1.56 -0.13
N GLU A 40 5.06 0.99 1.08
CA GLU A 40 5.42 1.73 2.30
C GLU A 40 6.91 2.06 2.31
N LYS A 41 7.78 1.07 2.04
CA LYS A 41 9.24 1.23 1.99
C LYS A 41 9.68 2.30 0.99
N GLU A 42 9.08 2.32 -0.20
CA GLU A 42 9.37 3.32 -1.25
C GLU A 42 8.59 4.64 -1.02
N GLY A 43 7.78 4.72 0.03
CA GLY A 43 7.13 5.95 0.48
C GLY A 43 5.93 6.40 -0.34
N TYR A 44 5.32 5.49 -1.13
CA TYR A 44 4.08 5.73 -1.88
C TYR A 44 2.84 5.77 -1.00
N ILE A 45 2.83 4.97 0.07
CA ILE A 45 1.79 4.98 1.12
C ILE A 45 2.38 5.47 2.44
N GLN A 46 1.51 5.81 3.39
CA GLN A 46 1.94 6.28 4.71
C GLN A 46 2.27 5.11 5.63
N SER A 47 1.37 4.13 5.70
CA SER A 47 1.51 2.91 6.49
C SER A 47 0.38 1.93 6.17
N PHE A 48 0.42 0.72 6.75
CA PHE A 48 -0.70 -0.22 6.70
C PHE A 48 -0.87 -1.01 8.02
N GLU A 49 -2.07 -1.56 8.23
CA GLU A 49 -2.45 -2.40 9.36
C GLU A 49 -3.09 -3.70 8.87
N ILE A 50 -2.78 -4.83 9.52
CA ILE A 50 -3.50 -6.09 9.34
C ILE A 50 -4.68 -6.11 10.32
N ARG A 51 -5.89 -6.38 9.81
CA ARG A 51 -7.12 -6.46 10.61
C ARG A 51 -7.73 -7.85 10.51
N ASN A 52 -8.16 -8.38 11.65
CA ASN A 52 -8.94 -9.61 11.70
C ASN A 52 -10.43 -9.25 11.75
N LYS A 53 -11.20 -9.68 10.75
CA LYS A 53 -12.65 -9.53 10.75
C LYS A 53 -13.29 -10.78 11.35
N LEU A 54 -13.98 -10.61 12.46
CA LEU A 54 -14.80 -11.66 13.06
C LEU A 54 -15.97 -11.97 12.13
N ASN A 55 -16.19 -13.25 11.84
CA ASN A 55 -17.24 -13.68 10.92
C ASN A 55 -18.58 -13.76 11.66
N ILE A 56 -19.33 -12.65 11.68
CA ILE A 56 -20.59 -12.49 12.45
C ILE A 56 -21.65 -13.54 12.08
N LYS A 57 -21.59 -14.13 10.87
CA LYS A 57 -22.56 -15.16 10.43
C LYS A 57 -22.43 -16.50 11.15
N LYS A 58 -21.28 -16.81 11.77
CA LYS A 58 -21.07 -18.07 12.51
C LYS A 58 -21.24 -17.90 14.01
N THR A 59 -20.99 -16.72 14.57
CA THR A 59 -21.19 -16.44 16.01
C THR A 59 -22.64 -16.57 16.44
N LYS A 60 -23.61 -16.19 15.59
CA LYS A 60 -25.05 -16.42 15.88
C LYS A 60 -25.45 -17.90 15.93
N LYS A 61 -24.72 -18.82 15.28
CA LYS A 61 -24.96 -20.27 15.42
C LYS A 61 -24.34 -20.82 16.71
N VAL A 62 -23.14 -20.34 17.05
CA VAL A 62 -22.44 -20.78 18.27
C VAL A 62 -23.16 -20.30 19.54
N GLU A 63 -23.73 -19.10 19.57
CA GLU A 63 -24.53 -18.64 20.71
C GLU A 63 -25.77 -19.50 20.97
N VAL A 64 -26.43 -20.01 19.91
CA VAL A 64 -27.63 -20.86 20.04
C VAL A 64 -27.28 -22.28 20.53
N ASP A 65 -26.10 -22.80 20.17
CA ASP A 65 -25.63 -24.13 20.61
C ASP A 65 -25.08 -24.10 22.05
N VAL A 66 -24.49 -22.97 22.48
CA VAL A 66 -23.91 -22.80 23.82
C VAL A 66 -24.99 -22.59 24.89
N THR A 67 -26.10 -21.91 24.58
CA THR A 67 -27.24 -21.78 25.51
C THR A 67 -27.89 -23.13 25.85
N ASN A 68 -27.77 -24.13 24.97
CA ASN A 68 -28.27 -25.49 25.21
C ASN A 68 -27.30 -26.38 26.01
N SER A 69 -26.07 -25.92 26.28
CA SER A 69 -25.03 -26.72 26.94
C SER A 69 -24.49 -26.11 28.26
N LEU A 70 -24.90 -24.88 28.61
CA LEU A 70 -24.51 -24.19 29.85
C LEU A 70 -25.24 -24.62 31.13
N SER A 71 -26.06 -25.68 31.11
CA SER A 71 -26.66 -26.22 32.34
C SER A 71 -25.70 -27.06 33.19
N ASN A 72 -24.48 -27.33 32.71
CA ASN A 72 -23.45 -28.06 33.44
C ASN A 72 -22.08 -27.42 33.18
N PHE A 73 -21.22 -27.30 34.19
CA PHE A 73 -19.83 -26.82 34.15
C PHE A 73 -19.55 -25.33 34.47
N GLU A 74 -19.99 -24.88 35.63
CA GLU A 74 -19.16 -23.99 36.44
C GLU A 74 -18.15 -24.88 37.20
N GLN A 75 -16.83 -24.76 36.98
CA GLN A 75 -15.77 -25.11 37.98
C GLN A 75 -14.29 -24.91 37.55
N ASN A 76 -13.92 -24.48 36.33
CA ASN A 76 -12.49 -24.38 35.96
C ASN A 76 -12.08 -23.02 35.39
N SER A 77 -11.81 -22.04 36.27
CA SER A 77 -11.57 -20.63 35.90
C SER A 77 -10.12 -20.27 35.49
N SER A 78 -9.08 -20.97 35.93
CA SER A 78 -7.69 -20.52 35.67
C SER A 78 -6.99 -21.14 34.44
N TYR A 79 -7.49 -22.24 33.88
CA TYR A 79 -6.90 -22.87 32.67
C TYR A 79 -7.50 -22.34 31.35
N LEU A 80 -8.52 -21.48 31.44
CA LEU A 80 -9.23 -20.97 30.26
C LEU A 80 -8.46 -19.85 29.53
N SER A 81 -7.64 -19.05 30.20
CA SER A 81 -6.99 -17.86 29.60
C SER A 81 -6.00 -18.23 28.48
N ASP A 82 -5.15 -19.22 28.72
CA ASP A 82 -4.06 -19.58 27.80
C ASP A 82 -4.58 -20.43 26.63
N THR A 83 -5.64 -21.19 26.89
CA THR A 83 -6.32 -21.99 25.87
C THR A 83 -7.15 -21.10 24.93
N LEU A 84 -7.70 -19.98 25.43
CA LEU A 84 -8.41 -18.98 24.61
C LEU A 84 -7.44 -18.17 23.73
N LEU A 85 -6.24 -17.85 24.23
CA LEU A 85 -5.18 -17.21 23.46
C LEU A 85 -4.69 -18.11 22.30
N LYS A 86 -4.50 -19.42 22.53
CA LYS A 86 -4.11 -20.38 21.48
C LYS A 86 -5.27 -20.77 20.55
N LYS A 87 -6.52 -20.84 21.03
CA LYS A 87 -7.70 -21.10 20.18
C LYS A 87 -8.02 -19.92 19.24
N SER A 88 -7.60 -18.70 19.57
CA SER A 88 -7.82 -17.51 18.74
C SER A 88 -7.16 -17.61 17.35
N GLU A 89 -6.09 -18.40 17.22
CA GLU A 89 -5.42 -18.65 15.93
C GLU A 89 -6.18 -19.62 15.02
N SER A 90 -7.12 -20.41 15.56
CA SER A 90 -7.95 -21.36 14.79
C SER A 90 -9.34 -20.84 14.41
N THR A 91 -9.63 -19.55 14.68
CA THR A 91 -10.89 -18.96 14.26
C THR A 91 -10.81 -18.53 12.79
N ASN A 92 -11.81 -18.90 12.00
CA ASN A 92 -12.02 -18.50 10.59
C ASN A 92 -12.21 -16.96 10.45
N ALA A 93 -11.24 -16.17 10.89
CA ALA A 93 -11.22 -14.72 10.78
C ALA A 93 -10.71 -14.33 9.39
N ILE A 94 -11.53 -13.57 8.66
CA ILE A 94 -11.12 -13.04 7.35
C ILE A 94 -10.12 -11.92 7.64
N LYS A 95 -8.88 -12.10 7.19
CA LYS A 95 -7.85 -11.06 7.30
C LYS A 95 -8.07 -10.01 6.21
N GLU A 96 -7.94 -8.74 6.58
CA GLU A 96 -8.00 -7.58 5.69
C GLU A 96 -6.76 -6.71 5.92
N LEU A 97 -6.33 -5.98 4.89
CA LEU A 97 -5.27 -4.97 5.02
C LEU A 97 -5.92 -3.59 4.95
N LYS A 98 -5.69 -2.75 5.95
CA LYS A 98 -6.06 -1.34 5.92
C LYS A 98 -4.84 -0.50 5.60
N ILE A 99 -4.87 0.20 4.47
CA ILE A 99 -3.79 1.05 3.98
C ILE A 99 -4.10 2.51 4.30
N TYR A 100 -3.12 3.24 4.81
CA TYR A 100 -3.15 4.68 5.01
C TYR A 100 -2.51 5.37 3.80
N LEU A 101 -3.31 6.16 3.07
CA LEU A 101 -2.87 6.82 1.85
C LEU A 101 -2.10 8.11 2.16
N LYS A 102 -1.00 8.32 1.43
CA LYS A 102 -0.14 9.48 1.58
C LYS A 102 -0.51 10.58 0.58
N TYR A 103 -0.54 11.81 1.07
CA TYR A 103 -0.85 12.98 0.26
C TYR A 103 0.10 14.14 0.58
N TYR A 104 0.56 14.85 -0.45
CA TYR A 104 1.35 16.05 -0.30
C TYR A 104 0.48 17.30 -0.38
N LYS A 105 0.87 18.36 0.34
CA LYS A 105 0.25 19.68 0.16
C LYS A 105 0.72 20.24 -1.18
N LYS A 106 -0.21 20.62 -2.06
CA LYS A 106 0.14 21.31 -3.30
C LYS A 106 0.54 22.74 -2.97
N TYR A 107 1.78 23.11 -3.28
CA TYR A 107 2.24 24.49 -3.16
C TYR A 107 1.80 25.29 -4.40
N LYS A 108 1.17 26.44 -4.19
CA LYS A 108 0.67 27.38 -5.20
C LYS A 108 1.79 28.37 -5.50
N THR A 109 2.60 28.11 -6.52
CA THR A 109 3.74 28.96 -6.87
C THR A 109 3.29 30.41 -7.09
N ASN A 110 3.91 31.34 -6.36
CA ASN A 110 3.75 32.78 -6.56
C ASN A 110 5.12 33.40 -6.38
N PHE A 111 5.71 34.02 -7.41
CA PHE A 111 7.12 34.43 -7.43
C PHE A 111 7.38 35.93 -7.38
N TYR A 112 7.81 36.44 -6.22
CA TYR A 112 8.12 37.82 -5.85
C TYR A 112 8.88 37.69 -4.50
N LYS A 113 10.16 38.01 -4.26
CA LYS A 113 11.02 39.05 -4.80
C LYS A 113 12.42 38.79 -4.22
N LEU A 114 13.45 38.64 -5.06
CA LEU A 114 14.83 38.51 -4.59
C LEU A 114 15.58 39.81 -4.40
N THR A 115 16.08 39.96 -3.19
CA THR A 115 16.84 41.06 -2.58
C THR A 115 17.64 40.34 -1.49
N GLY A 116 18.97 40.11 -1.45
CA GLY A 116 20.13 40.61 -2.18
C GLY A 116 21.23 39.53 -2.38
N LEU A 117 21.35 38.94 -3.56
CA LEU A 117 22.59 38.41 -4.14
C LEU A 117 23.15 39.61 -4.91
N LYS A 118 24.43 39.89 -4.71
CA LYS A 118 25.10 41.04 -5.34
C LYS A 118 25.09 40.96 -6.86
N ASN A 119 25.01 39.74 -7.41
CA ASN A 119 24.67 39.50 -8.80
C ASN A 119 23.15 39.49 -8.98
N LYS A 120 22.58 40.63 -9.43
CA LYS A 120 21.12 40.82 -9.60
C LYS A 120 20.45 39.74 -10.47
N LYS A 121 21.19 39.09 -11.37
CA LYS A 121 20.67 38.03 -12.26
C LYS A 121 20.54 36.69 -11.52
N ALA A 122 21.65 36.18 -10.96
CA ALA A 122 21.62 34.97 -10.11
C ALA A 122 20.70 35.16 -8.89
N LEU A 123 20.60 36.40 -8.41
CA LEU A 123 19.63 36.79 -7.41
C LEU A 123 18.22 36.50 -7.90
N SER A 124 17.79 37.15 -8.98
CA SER A 124 16.48 36.94 -9.58
C SER A 124 16.17 35.45 -9.80
N ASP A 125 17.16 34.66 -10.20
CA ASP A 125 16.95 33.25 -10.54
C ASP A 125 16.75 32.38 -9.28
N PHE A 126 17.37 32.70 -8.14
CA PHE A 126 17.40 31.82 -6.97
C PHE A 126 16.15 31.85 -6.06
N LYS A 127 15.53 33.00 -5.74
CA LYS A 127 14.15 33.06 -5.15
C LYS A 127 13.12 32.96 -6.28
N ASN A 128 13.48 33.04 -7.57
CA ASN A 128 12.70 32.44 -8.67
C ASN A 128 12.83 30.92 -8.73
N LEU A 129 13.67 30.33 -7.89
CA LEU A 129 13.66 28.90 -7.59
C LEU A 129 12.93 28.64 -6.26
N ILE A 130 13.28 29.38 -5.20
CA ILE A 130 12.71 29.17 -3.85
C ILE A 130 11.20 29.42 -3.79
N LYS A 131 10.63 30.39 -4.51
CA LYS A 131 9.17 30.55 -4.56
C LYS A 131 8.45 29.52 -5.47
N LEU A 132 9.18 28.69 -6.24
CA LEU A 132 8.64 27.58 -7.06
C LEU A 132 8.41 26.45 -6.07
N LEU A 133 9.45 26.27 -5.26
CA LEU A 133 9.55 25.26 -4.24
C LEU A 133 8.62 25.58 -3.05
N LYS A 134 8.38 26.86 -2.73
CA LYS A 134 7.62 27.33 -1.55
C LYS A 134 6.29 28.04 -1.88
N GLY A 135 5.57 27.63 -2.92
CA GLY A 135 4.26 28.22 -3.25
C GLY A 135 3.28 28.34 -2.06
N LYS A 136 2.42 29.36 -2.03
CA LYS A 136 1.31 29.54 -1.06
C LYS A 136 0.54 28.22 -0.91
N GLN A 137 0.15 27.78 0.30
CA GLN A 137 -0.60 26.53 0.44
C GLN A 137 -1.88 26.53 -0.42
N GLY A 138 -1.95 25.64 -1.41
CA GLY A 138 -3.23 25.22 -1.96
C GLY A 138 -3.94 24.35 -0.93
N SER A 139 -5.24 24.59 -0.69
CA SER A 139 -6.05 23.78 0.23
C SER A 139 -6.13 22.31 -0.19
N LYS A 140 -6.01 22.04 -1.50
CA LYS A 140 -6.12 20.70 -2.08
C LYS A 140 -4.79 19.93 -1.97
N LYS A 141 -4.79 18.88 -1.15
CA LYS A 141 -3.73 17.86 -1.13
C LYS A 141 -3.71 17.06 -2.44
N THR A 142 -2.54 16.65 -2.91
CA THR A 142 -2.33 15.77 -4.08
C THR A 142 -1.92 14.37 -3.62
N PRO A 143 -2.43 13.29 -4.24
CA PRO A 143 -2.00 11.93 -3.90
C PRO A 143 -0.52 11.75 -4.20
N CYS A 144 0.17 10.96 -3.38
CA CYS A 144 1.56 10.56 -3.62
C CYS A 144 1.68 9.61 -4.82
N ILE A 145 0.67 8.77 -5.02
CA ILE A 145 0.58 7.84 -6.14
C ILE A 145 -0.12 8.56 -7.27
N THR A 146 0.57 8.76 -8.39
CA THR A 146 -0.01 9.34 -9.61
C THR A 146 -0.58 8.25 -10.50
N ASN A 147 0.09 7.11 -10.62
CA ASN A 147 -0.39 5.96 -11.33
C ASN A 147 0.00 4.65 -10.63
N LEU A 148 -0.90 3.68 -10.73
CA LEU A 148 -0.75 2.35 -10.17
C LEU A 148 -1.37 1.39 -11.18
N LYS A 149 -0.59 0.52 -11.82
CA LYS A 149 -1.08 -0.30 -12.94
C LYS A 149 -0.61 -1.75 -12.86
N ARG A 150 -1.52 -2.71 -13.04
CA ARG A 150 -1.22 -4.14 -13.21
C ARG A 150 -0.59 -4.37 -14.59
N ILE A 151 0.58 -5.03 -14.63
CA ILE A 151 1.31 -5.32 -15.87
C ILE A 151 1.00 -6.75 -16.33
N SER A 152 1.58 -7.78 -15.68
CA SER A 152 1.19 -9.18 -15.91
C SER A 152 -0.27 -9.39 -15.51
N LYS A 153 -1.07 -10.11 -16.28
CA LYS A 153 -2.48 -10.43 -15.98
C LYS A 153 -2.69 -11.93 -16.16
N PRO A 154 -3.72 -12.55 -15.55
CA PRO A 154 -3.95 -13.99 -15.70
C PRO A 154 -3.96 -14.49 -17.15
N GLY A 155 -4.58 -13.73 -18.06
CA GLY A 155 -4.61 -14.05 -19.51
C GLY A 155 -3.45 -13.50 -20.35
N LEU A 156 -2.52 -12.76 -19.74
CA LEU A 156 -1.32 -12.25 -20.42
C LEU A 156 -0.20 -12.09 -19.40
N ARG A 157 0.59 -13.16 -19.23
CA ARG A 157 1.71 -13.16 -18.29
C ARG A 157 2.92 -12.47 -18.90
N ILE A 158 3.52 -11.57 -18.14
CA ILE A 158 4.67 -10.78 -18.59
C ILE A 158 5.85 -11.09 -17.69
N TYR A 159 6.87 -11.73 -18.26
CA TYR A 159 8.14 -12.06 -17.61
C TYR A 159 9.27 -11.31 -18.29
N VAL A 160 10.21 -10.79 -17.51
CA VAL A 160 11.30 -9.96 -18.02
C VAL A 160 12.61 -10.33 -17.32
N ASN A 161 13.70 -10.34 -18.07
CA ASN A 161 15.05 -10.51 -17.52
C ASN A 161 15.53 -9.19 -16.86
N GLN A 162 16.43 -9.27 -15.87
CA GLN A 162 16.99 -8.09 -15.20
C GLN A 162 17.59 -7.07 -16.17
N LYS A 163 18.20 -7.56 -17.27
CA LYS A 163 18.84 -6.72 -18.30
C LYS A 163 17.84 -5.92 -19.15
N GLU A 164 16.63 -6.43 -19.29
CA GLU A 164 15.59 -5.90 -20.18
C GLU A 164 14.57 -5.02 -19.44
N LEU A 165 14.70 -4.91 -18.12
CA LEU A 165 13.79 -4.14 -17.27
C LEU A 165 13.91 -2.63 -17.55
N PRO A 166 12.88 -1.99 -18.15
CA PRO A 166 12.92 -0.57 -18.42
C PRO A 166 12.83 0.24 -17.12
N ARG A 167 13.35 1.46 -17.12
CA ARG A 167 13.19 2.39 -15.98
C ARG A 167 11.88 3.17 -16.12
N VAL A 168 11.06 3.19 -15.08
CA VAL A 168 9.82 3.99 -15.03
C VAL A 168 10.18 5.46 -14.75
N LEU A 169 9.75 6.38 -15.62
CA LEU A 169 9.97 7.83 -15.48
C LEU A 169 11.42 8.18 -15.10
N ALA A 170 12.39 7.68 -15.86
CA ALA A 170 13.83 7.87 -15.61
C ALA A 170 14.32 7.39 -14.20
N GLY A 171 13.55 6.52 -13.52
CA GLY A 171 13.85 5.97 -12.19
C GLY A 171 13.02 6.57 -11.05
N ALA A 172 12.17 7.56 -11.35
CA ALA A 172 11.24 8.14 -10.36
C ALA A 172 10.09 7.18 -9.99
N GLY A 173 9.72 6.29 -10.90
CA GLY A 173 8.79 5.19 -10.62
C GLY A 173 9.51 3.87 -10.36
N ILE A 174 8.73 2.85 -10.04
CA ILE A 174 9.21 1.48 -9.83
C ILE A 174 8.38 0.46 -10.61
N TYR A 175 9.02 -0.65 -10.96
CA TYR A 175 8.29 -1.91 -11.18
C TYR A 175 8.41 -2.78 -9.94
N ILE A 176 7.34 -3.51 -9.64
CA ILE A 176 7.32 -4.54 -8.61
C ILE A 176 7.23 -5.90 -9.33
N LEU A 177 8.16 -6.79 -9.03
CA LEU A 177 8.33 -8.08 -9.71
C LEU A 177 8.22 -9.24 -8.73
N SER A 178 7.67 -10.37 -9.19
CA SER A 178 7.80 -11.65 -8.52
C SER A 178 8.99 -12.41 -9.10
N THR A 179 10.02 -12.62 -8.28
CA THR A 179 11.26 -13.30 -8.67
C THR A 179 11.47 -14.56 -7.82
N SER A 180 12.45 -15.39 -8.19
CA SER A 180 12.88 -16.54 -7.37
C SER A 180 13.45 -16.12 -6.00
N LYS A 181 13.84 -14.86 -5.82
CA LYS A 181 14.34 -14.29 -4.55
C LYS A 181 13.26 -13.48 -3.80
N GLY A 182 11.98 -13.67 -4.13
CA GLY A 182 10.84 -12.99 -3.55
C GLY A 182 10.31 -11.84 -4.40
N ILE A 183 9.42 -11.02 -3.81
CA ILE A 183 8.88 -9.82 -4.46
C ILE A 183 9.89 -8.68 -4.31
N LEU A 184 10.32 -8.11 -5.42
CA LEU A 184 11.41 -7.11 -5.46
C LEU A 184 11.01 -5.89 -6.31
N THR A 185 11.68 -4.76 -6.06
CA THR A 185 11.63 -3.62 -6.99
C THR A 185 12.53 -3.87 -8.22
N ASP A 186 12.33 -3.12 -9.30
CA ASP A 186 13.21 -3.18 -10.48
C ASP A 186 14.67 -2.88 -10.15
N ARG A 187 14.93 -2.00 -9.18
CA ARG A 187 16.28 -1.67 -8.72
C ARG A 187 16.90 -2.85 -7.98
N GLU A 188 16.15 -3.46 -7.05
CA GLU A 188 16.61 -4.63 -6.30
C GLU A 188 16.81 -5.85 -7.20
N ALA A 189 15.93 -6.06 -8.18
CA ALA A 189 16.04 -7.13 -9.17
C ALA A 189 17.32 -7.00 -10.03
N ARG A 190 17.60 -5.79 -10.53
CA ARG A 190 18.84 -5.47 -11.25
C ARG A 190 20.08 -5.68 -10.37
N PHE A 191 20.05 -5.19 -9.13
CA PHE A 191 21.15 -5.37 -8.18
C PHE A 191 21.44 -6.85 -7.89
N ARG A 192 20.39 -7.67 -7.74
CA ARG A 192 20.51 -9.11 -7.44
C ARG A 192 20.73 -9.99 -8.68
N GLY A 193 20.72 -9.40 -9.87
CA GLY A 193 20.89 -10.10 -11.15
C GLY A 193 19.76 -11.09 -11.47
N VAL A 194 18.50 -10.81 -11.05
CA VAL A 194 17.37 -11.74 -11.24
C VAL A 194 16.20 -11.10 -11.98
N GLY A 195 15.62 -11.84 -12.92
CA GLY A 195 14.37 -11.49 -13.60
C GLY A 195 13.13 -12.08 -12.90
N GLY A 196 11.95 -11.86 -13.49
CA GLY A 196 10.71 -12.41 -12.95
C GLY A 196 9.44 -11.91 -13.63
N GLU A 197 8.29 -12.25 -13.03
CA GLU A 197 6.98 -11.77 -13.47
C GLU A 197 6.82 -10.29 -13.09
N VAL A 198 6.54 -9.42 -14.06
CA VAL A 198 6.32 -7.99 -13.77
C VAL A 198 4.91 -7.82 -13.24
N LEU A 199 4.77 -7.62 -11.93
CA LEU A 199 3.46 -7.60 -11.30
C LEU A 199 2.72 -6.29 -11.60
N CYS A 200 3.32 -5.18 -11.20
CA CYS A 200 2.73 -3.87 -11.36
C CYS A 200 3.80 -2.79 -11.45
N THR A 201 3.34 -1.60 -11.78
CA THR A 201 4.17 -0.41 -11.84
C THR A 201 3.49 0.74 -11.11
N VAL A 202 4.31 1.57 -10.47
CA VAL A 202 3.88 2.68 -9.61
C VAL A 202 4.76 3.89 -9.87
N TRP A 203 4.13 5.06 -9.93
CA TRP A 203 4.78 6.37 -9.92
C TRP A 203 3.78 7.46 -9.52
#